data_AF-A0A836X2Y1-F1
#
_entry.id   AF-A0A836X2Y1-F1
#
_cell.length_a   1.000
_cell.length_b   1.000
_cell.length_c   1.000
_cell.angle_alpha   90.00
_cell.angle_beta   90.00
_cell.angle_gamma   90.00
#
_symmetry.space_group_name_H-M   'P 1'
#
loop_
_entity.id
_entity.type
_entity.pdbx_description
1 polymer ?
#
loop_
_entity_poly.entity_id
_entity_poly.type
_entity_poly.pdbx_seq_one_letter_code
_entity_poly.pdbx_strand_id
1 'polypeptide(L)'
;MNITDNTLVFKLGTDNNFSDLKITSEIKHFIADLRGVSVEVTENIKNKFITFANSVSAMNGSFVIVCEFSFDERLTIVPSLQEAYDYIEMDEMARQLDN
;
A
#
# COMPACT_ATOMS: atom_id res chain seq x y z
N MET A 1 -7.38 17.20 -5.57
CA MET A 1 -7.61 15.75 -5.78
C MET A 1 -7.68 15.15 -4.38
N ASN A 2 -8.72 14.41 -4.02
CA ASN A 2 -8.81 13.85 -2.68
C ASN A 2 -8.23 12.44 -2.70
N ILE A 3 -6.93 12.34 -2.43
CA ILE A 3 -6.13 11.10 -2.59
C ILE A 3 -6.66 9.99 -1.68
N THR A 4 -7.26 10.37 -0.55
CA THR A 4 -7.93 9.49 0.40
C THR A 4 -9.13 8.74 -0.21
N ASP A 5 -9.83 9.32 -1.20
CA ASP A 5 -10.98 8.67 -1.84
C ASP A 5 -10.55 7.60 -2.87
N ASN A 6 -9.32 7.71 -3.40
CA ASN A 6 -8.73 6.77 -4.36
C ASN A 6 -7.72 5.80 -3.71
N THR A 7 -7.56 5.88 -2.39
CA THR A 7 -6.59 5.08 -1.62
C THR A 7 -7.29 4.13 -0.68
N LEU A 8 -7.03 2.84 -0.84
CA LEU A 8 -7.55 1.81 0.04
C LEU A 8 -6.53 1.44 1.11
N VAL A 9 -6.89 1.63 2.38
CA VAL A 9 -6.08 1.17 3.52
C VAL A 9 -6.66 -0.13 4.05
N PHE A 10 -5.85 -1.19 4.08
CA PHE A 10 -6.23 -2.46 4.70
C PHE A 10 -5.20 -2.87 5.74
N LYS A 11 -5.68 -3.35 6.89
CA LYS A 11 -4.83 -3.84 7.97
C LYS A 11 -4.79 -5.36 7.96
N LEU A 12 -3.59 -5.92 7.96
CA LEU A 12 -3.36 -7.35 8.11
C LEU A 12 -3.17 -7.65 9.60
N GLY A 13 -4.06 -8.48 10.15
CA GLY A 13 -4.10 -8.80 11.58
C GLY A 13 -4.92 -10.06 11.85
N THR A 14 -5.12 -10.38 13.13
CA THR A 14 -5.82 -11.62 13.56
C THR A 14 -7.26 -11.72 13.07
N ASP A 15 -7.94 -10.58 12.87
CA ASP A 15 -9.35 -10.54 12.53
C ASP A 15 -9.63 -10.13 11.08
N ASN A 16 -8.59 -9.91 10.27
CA ASN A 16 -8.61 -9.58 8.83
C ASN A 16 -9.99 -9.09 8.33
N ASN A 17 -10.46 -7.97 8.86
CA ASN A 17 -11.81 -7.51 8.58
C ASN A 17 -11.80 -6.63 7.33
N PHE A 18 -12.02 -7.26 6.18
CA PHE A 18 -12.14 -6.59 4.89
C PHE A 18 -13.56 -6.04 4.64
N SER A 19 -14.50 -6.18 5.60
CA SER A 19 -15.91 -5.84 5.41
C SER A 19 -16.18 -4.34 5.32
N ASP A 20 -15.27 -3.51 5.85
CA ASP A 20 -15.37 -2.05 5.80
C ASP A 20 -14.66 -1.43 4.59
N LEU A 21 -14.05 -2.26 3.73
CA LEU A 21 -13.39 -1.79 2.51
C LEU A 21 -14.44 -1.42 1.46
N LYS A 22 -14.68 -0.12 1.33
CA LYS A 22 -15.41 0.44 0.19
C LYS A 22 -14.52 0.39 -1.04
N ILE A 23 -14.43 -0.77 -1.68
CA ILE A 23 -13.77 -0.92 -2.98
C ILE A 23 -14.66 -0.27 -4.04
N THR A 24 -14.35 0.97 -4.41
CA THR A 24 -14.94 1.64 -5.58
C THR A 24 -14.07 1.36 -6.81
N SER A 25 -14.63 1.49 -8.00
CA SER A 25 -13.87 1.35 -9.27
C SER A 25 -12.79 2.42 -9.47
N GLU A 26 -12.71 3.41 -8.57
CA GLU A 26 -11.79 4.56 -8.65
C GLU A 26 -10.54 4.39 -7.78
N ILE A 27 -10.45 3.30 -7.03
CA ILE A 27 -9.28 3.02 -6.19
C ILE A 27 -8.09 2.67 -7.09
N LYS A 28 -7.03 3.45 -6.92
CA LYS A 28 -5.75 3.29 -7.63
C LYS A 28 -4.61 3.02 -6.66
N HIS A 29 -4.70 3.51 -5.43
CA HIS A 29 -3.63 3.39 -4.46
C HIS A 29 -4.03 2.48 -3.32
N PHE A 30 -3.05 1.81 -2.76
CA PHE A 30 -3.26 0.77 -1.76
C PHE A 30 -2.22 0.93 -0.66
N ILE A 31 -2.67 0.91 0.60
CA ILE A 31 -1.80 0.93 1.77
C ILE A 31 -2.08 -0.33 2.60
N ALA A 32 -1.06 -1.15 2.80
CA ALA A 32 -1.11 -2.32 3.68
C ALA A 32 -0.55 -1.98 5.06
N ASP A 33 -1.39 -1.93 6.10
CA ASP A 33 -0.95 -1.78 7.48
C ASP A 33 -0.59 -3.14 8.08
N LEU A 34 0.72 -3.38 8.25
CA LEU A 34 1.30 -4.59 8.84
C LEU A 34 1.80 -4.36 10.27
N ARG A 35 1.45 -3.24 10.91
CA ARG A 35 1.88 -2.99 12.29
C ARG A 35 1.33 -4.09 13.21
N GLY A 36 2.24 -4.76 13.90
CA GLY A 36 1.92 -5.91 14.77
C GLY A 36 1.92 -7.27 14.06
N VAL A 37 2.27 -7.34 12.78
CA VAL A 37 2.51 -8.60 12.06
C VAL A 37 3.95 -9.06 12.30
N SER A 38 4.15 -10.37 12.51
CA SER A 38 5.48 -10.94 12.72
C SER A 38 6.29 -11.01 11.43
N VAL A 39 7.63 -10.97 11.56
CA VAL A 39 8.57 -11.09 10.43
C VAL A 39 8.33 -12.39 9.63
N GLU A 40 7.99 -13.48 10.30
CA GLU A 40 7.69 -14.76 9.64
C GLU A 40 6.48 -14.65 8.71
N VAL A 41 5.43 -13.94 9.13
CA VAL A 41 4.25 -13.71 8.30
C VAL A 41 4.61 -12.79 7.13
N THR A 42 5.38 -11.72 7.35
CA THR A 42 5.83 -10.84 6.27
C THR A 42 6.66 -11.58 5.22
N GLU A 43 7.55 -12.47 5.64
CA GLU A 43 8.34 -13.32 4.74
C GLU A 43 7.47 -14.26 3.89
N ASN A 44 6.41 -14.82 4.47
CA ASN A 44 5.49 -15.71 3.77
C ASN A 44 4.59 -14.98 2.75
N ILE A 45 4.31 -13.70 2.97
CA ILE A 45 3.43 -12.90 2.09
C ILE A 45 4.19 -11.97 1.15
N LYS A 46 5.50 -11.76 1.33
CA LYS A 46 6.29 -10.80 0.51
C LYS A 46 6.14 -11.02 -0.99
N ASN A 47 6.19 -12.27 -1.45
CA ASN A 47 6.05 -12.59 -2.88
C ASN A 47 4.67 -12.19 -3.42
N LYS A 48 3.61 -12.35 -2.61
CA LYS A 48 2.26 -11.91 -2.98
C LYS A 48 2.18 -10.39 -3.06
N PHE A 49 2.82 -9.70 -2.12
CA PHE A 49 2.91 -8.23 -2.15
C PHE A 49 3.69 -7.70 -3.33
N ILE A 50 4.77 -8.36 -3.74
CA ILE A 50 5.52 -7.97 -4.95
C ILE A 50 4.65 -8.13 -6.19
N THR A 51 3.96 -9.26 -6.33
CA THR A 51 3.01 -9.45 -7.43
C THR A 51 1.94 -8.38 -7.43
N PHE A 52 1.37 -8.07 -6.25
CA PHE A 52 0.36 -7.04 -6.10
C PHE A 52 0.89 -5.64 -6.44
N ALA A 53 2.08 -5.28 -5.95
CA ALA A 53 2.75 -4.01 -6.26
C ALA A 53 2.91 -3.82 -7.77
N ASN A 54 3.35 -4.87 -8.47
CA ASN A 54 3.49 -4.85 -9.93
C ASN A 54 2.14 -4.66 -10.64
N SER A 55 1.07 -5.32 -10.17
CA SER A 55 -0.28 -5.12 -10.71
C SER A 55 -0.81 -3.71 -10.49
N VAL A 56 -0.55 -3.13 -9.31
CA VAL A 56 -0.96 -1.76 -8.97
C VAL A 56 -0.17 -0.74 -9.79
N SER A 57 1.15 -0.94 -9.96
CA SER A 57 1.99 -0.10 -10.81
C SER A 57 1.51 -0.10 -12.27
N ALA A 58 1.12 -1.27 -12.81
CA ALA A 58 0.61 -1.40 -14.17
C ALA A 58 -0.72 -0.65 -14.42
N MET A 59 -1.48 -0.32 -13.37
CA MET A 59 -2.70 0.50 -13.46
C MET A 59 -2.47 1.98 -13.11
N ASN A 60 -1.21 2.44 -13.10
CA ASN A 60 -0.80 3.77 -12.62
C ASN A 60 -1.22 4.05 -11.17
N GLY A 61 -1.24 3.00 -10.36
CA GLY A 61 -1.48 3.06 -8.93
C GLY A 61 -0.20 3.08 -8.11
N SER A 62 -0.32 3.21 -6.79
CA SER A 62 0.79 3.08 -5.85
C SER A 62 0.45 2.06 -4.77
N PHE A 63 1.39 1.20 -4.42
CA PHE A 63 1.24 0.28 -3.31
C PHE A 63 2.31 0.54 -2.26
N VAL A 64 1.88 0.86 -1.05
CA VAL A 64 2.76 1.19 0.08
C VAL A 64 2.43 0.31 1.27
N ILE A 65 3.45 -0.07 2.03
CA ILE A 65 3.33 -0.96 3.18
C ILE A 65 3.76 -0.20 4.42
N VAL A 66 2.93 -0.23 5.47
CA VAL A 66 3.24 0.35 6.77
C VAL A 66 3.75 -0.75 7.70
N CYS A 67 5.04 -0.70 8.01
CA CYS A 67 5.70 -1.69 8.86
C CYS A 67 6.87 -1.04 9.63
N GLU A 68 7.11 -1.50 10.86
CA GLU A 68 8.23 -0.99 11.69
C GLU A 68 9.60 -1.46 11.20
N PHE A 69 9.63 -2.45 10.31
CA PHE A 69 10.85 -3.01 9.72
C PHE A 69 10.67 -3.18 8.21
N SER A 70 11.75 -2.95 7.47
CA SER A 70 11.81 -3.28 6.04
C SER A 70 12.23 -4.73 5.87
N PHE A 71 11.54 -5.46 5.00
CA PHE A 71 11.77 -6.89 4.73
C PHE A 71 12.01 -7.22 3.26
N ASP A 72 11.74 -6.29 2.33
CA ASP A 72 12.04 -6.47 0.90
C ASP A 72 12.29 -5.11 0.24
N GLU A 73 13.41 -4.98 -0.47
CA GLU A 73 13.82 -3.74 -1.14
C GLU A 73 12.96 -3.39 -2.36
N ARG A 74 12.22 -4.35 -2.91
CA ARG A 74 11.33 -4.14 -4.07
C ARG A 74 9.97 -3.57 -3.67
N LEU A 75 9.70 -3.49 -2.37
CA LEU A 75 8.45 -2.97 -1.83
C LEU A 75 8.69 -1.61 -1.18
N THR A 76 7.76 -0.67 -1.38
CA THR A 76 7.77 0.60 -0.67
C THR A 76 7.26 0.37 0.74
N ILE A 77 8.18 0.30 1.70
CA ILE A 77 7.87 0.09 3.12
C ILE A 77 8.22 1.35 3.90
N VAL A 78 7.25 1.85 4.66
CA VAL A 78 7.36 3.05 5.48
C VAL A 78 6.92 2.77 6.93
N PRO A 79 7.46 3.47 7.94
CA PRO A 79 7.11 3.29 9.35
C PRO A 79 5.70 3.76 9.73
N SER A 80 5.06 4.64 8.95
CA SER A 80 3.77 5.23 9.34
C SER A 80 2.75 5.35 8.20
N LEU A 81 1.47 5.37 8.55
CA LEU A 81 0.39 5.65 7.59
C LEU A 81 0.53 7.05 6.96
N GLN A 82 1.00 8.03 7.72
CA GLN A 82 1.21 9.39 7.22
C GLN A 82 2.25 9.39 6.09
N GLU A 83 3.39 8.74 6.30
CA GLU A 83 4.41 8.61 5.26
C GLU A 83 3.92 7.82 4.05
N ALA A 84 3.02 6.85 4.26
CA ALA A 84 2.41 6.12 3.14
C ALA A 84 1.54 7.02 2.28
N TYR A 85 0.74 7.90 2.91
CA TYR A 85 -0.01 8.91 2.18
C TYR A 85 0.92 9.91 1.50
N ASP A 86 1.90 10.46 2.21
CA ASP A 86 2.87 11.43 1.66
C ASP A 86 3.59 10.87 0.43
N TYR A 87 4.01 9.60 0.47
CA TYR A 87 4.62 8.92 -0.68
C TYR A 87 3.67 8.86 -1.88
N ILE A 88 2.41 8.47 -1.65
CA ILE A 88 1.39 8.38 -2.71
C ILE A 88 1.14 9.77 -3.32
N GLU A 89 1.03 10.81 -2.49
CA GLU A 89 0.83 12.18 -2.98
C GLU A 89 1.99 12.62 -3.87
N MET A 90 3.23 12.38 -3.43
CA MET A 90 4.43 12.72 -4.21
C MET A 90 4.50 11.93 -5.52
N ASP A 91 4.18 10.64 -5.50
CA ASP A 91 4.18 9.76 -6.68
C ASP A 91 3.06 10.11 -7.68
N GLU A 92 1.89 10.55 -7.21
CA GLU A 92 0.85 11.12 -8.08
C GLU A 92 1.26 12.46 -8.69
N MET A 93 1.87 13.36 -7.91
CA MET A 93 2.39 14.64 -8.43
C MET A 93 3.46 14.43 -9.50
N ALA A 94 4.40 13.51 -9.27
CA ALA A 94 5.43 13.17 -10.25
C ALA A 94 4.82 12.66 -11.56
N ARG A 95 3.84 11.76 -11.48
CA ARG A 95 3.15 11.21 -12.66
C ARG A 95 2.30 12.22 -13.42
N GLN A 96 1.82 13.27 -12.75
CA GLN A 96 1.15 14.39 -13.42
C GLN A 96 2.11 15.33 -14.14
N LEU A 97 3.35 15.46 -13.66
CA LEU A 97 4.38 16.30 -14.28
C LEU A 97 5.02 15.62 -15.50
N ASP A 98 5.06 14.29 -15.52
CA ASP A 98 5.57 13.49 -16.63
C ASP A 98 4.55 13.27 -17.77
N ASN A 99 3.31 13.76 -17.64
CA ASN A 99 2.27 13.78 -18.69
C ASN A 99 2.01 15.21 -19.22
#